data_AF-A0AAN0NDD8-F1
#
_entry.id   AF-A0AAN0NDD8-F1
#
_cell.length_a   1.000
_cell.length_b   1.000
_cell.length_c   1.000
_cell.angle_alpha   90.00
_cell.angle_beta   90.00
_cell.angle_gamma   90.00
#
_symmetry.space_group_name_H-M   'P 1'
#
loop_
_entity.id
_entity.type
_entity.pdbx_description
1 polymer ?
#
loop_
_entity_poly.entity_id
_entity_poly.type
_entity_poly.pdbx_seq_one_letter_code
_entity_poly.pdbx_strand_id
1 'polypeptide(L)'
;MTSLQYLGYNVQYAQLPVEDNAITEKIELPYSKQSPILSQRSPKIINVGLKSFADNLEDAGATTIQFDWRPLAGGNPKMIKALKFLNSYHFN
;
A
#
# COMPACT_ATOMS: atom_id res chain seq x y z
N MET A 1 14.13 3.35 -11.87
CA MET A 1 13.94 1.92 -12.20
C MET A 1 12.73 1.43 -11.44
N THR A 2 11.66 1.06 -12.14
CA THR A 2 10.39 0.63 -11.53
C THR A 2 10.42 -0.87 -11.25
N SER A 3 9.58 -1.37 -10.34
CA SER A 3 9.44 -2.80 -10.07
C SER A 3 9.03 -3.60 -11.31
N LEU A 4 8.24 -2.99 -12.20
CA LEU A 4 7.82 -3.56 -13.48
C LEU A 4 8.95 -3.58 -14.52
N GLN A 5 9.77 -2.52 -14.61
CA GLN A 5 10.97 -2.50 -15.46
C GLN A 5 11.98 -3.58 -15.05
N TYR A 6 12.07 -3.89 -13.76
CA TYR A 6 12.91 -4.97 -13.26
C TYR A 6 12.44 -6.37 -13.69
N LEU A 7 11.14 -6.54 -13.91
CA LEU A 7 10.53 -7.76 -14.42
C LEU A 7 10.55 -7.84 -15.96
N GLY A 8 11.22 -6.89 -16.63
CA GLY A 8 11.31 -6.84 -18.10
C GLY A 8 10.12 -6.14 -18.77
N TYR A 9 9.22 -5.53 -18.01
CA TYR A 9 8.08 -4.79 -18.56
C TYR A 9 8.45 -3.33 -18.79
N ASN A 10 8.21 -2.83 -20.01
CA ASN A 10 8.40 -1.43 -20.33
C ASN A 10 7.25 -0.61 -19.72
N VAL A 11 7.56 0.24 -18.74
CA VAL A 11 6.60 1.18 -18.16
C VAL A 11 6.85 2.54 -18.78
N GLN A 12 5.91 2.98 -19.61
CA GLN A 12 5.80 4.36 -20.03
C GLN A 12 4.91 5.09 -19.03
N TYR A 13 5.47 6.07 -18.34
CA TYR A 13 4.67 6.97 -17.52
C TYR A 13 4.06 8.02 -18.43
N ALA A 14 2.73 8.07 -18.46
CA ALA A 14 2.04 9.19 -19.07
C ALA A 14 2.39 10.46 -18.26
N GLN A 15 2.98 11.44 -18.93
CA GLN A 15 3.07 12.80 -18.40
C GLN A 15 1.66 13.37 -18.51
N LEU A 16 0.91 13.36 -17.42
CA LEU A 16 -0.37 14.07 -17.38
C LEU A 16 -0.06 15.56 -17.54
N PRO A 17 -0.75 16.28 -18.45
CA PRO A 17 -0.56 17.72 -18.57
C PRO A 17 -0.85 18.37 -17.20
N VAL A 18 0.05 19.25 -16.76
CA VAL A 18 -0.19 20.07 -15.57
C VAL A 18 -1.12 21.18 -16.01
N GLU A 19 -2.42 20.99 -15.80
CA GLU A 19 -3.37 22.08 -15.92
C GLU A 19 -3.19 22.99 -14.70
N ASP A 20 -2.94 24.28 -14.93
CA ASP A 20 -3.12 25.29 -13.90
C ASP A 20 -4.51 25.09 -13.31
N ASN A 21 -4.62 25.03 -11.98
CA ASN A 21 -5.85 24.70 -11.26
C ASN A 21 -7.00 25.66 -11.65
N ALA A 22 -7.62 25.44 -12.81
CA ALA A 22 -8.95 25.88 -13.10
C ALA A 22 -9.79 25.16 -12.05
N ILE A 23 -10.50 25.95 -11.24
CA ILE A 23 -11.38 25.49 -10.18
C ILE A 23 -12.15 24.29 -10.72
N THR A 24 -11.69 23.09 -10.38
CA THR A 24 -12.33 21.87 -10.82
C THR A 24 -13.68 21.92 -10.14
N GLU A 25 -14.76 22.03 -10.91
CA GLU A 25 -16.10 21.87 -10.36
C GLU A 25 -16.05 20.66 -9.42
N LYS A 26 -16.41 20.88 -8.16
CA LYS A 26 -16.30 19.88 -7.12
C LYS A 26 -17.05 18.65 -7.59
N ILE A 27 -16.30 17.66 -8.09
CA ILE A 27 -16.89 16.41 -8.56
C ILE A 27 -17.47 15.77 -7.29
N GLU A 28 -18.79 15.76 -7.19
CA GLU A 28 -19.48 15.01 -6.15
C GLU A 28 -19.29 13.53 -6.46
N LEU A 29 -18.25 12.96 -5.87
CA LEU A 29 -18.04 11.52 -5.90
C LEU A 29 -19.27 10.86 -5.28
N PRO A 30 -19.92 9.90 -5.97
CA PRO A 30 -20.97 9.13 -5.35
C PRO A 30 -20.34 8.36 -4.19
N TYR A 31 -20.59 8.80 -2.96
CA TYR A 31 -20.20 8.06 -1.78
C TYR A 31 -20.78 6.65 -1.93
N SER A 32 -19.91 5.66 -2.08
CA SER A 32 -20.33 4.26 -1.99
C SER A 32 -21.08 4.11 -0.67
N LYS A 33 -22.26 3.46 -0.69
CA LYS A 33 -23.07 3.21 0.51
C LYS A 33 -22.13 2.83 1.65
N GLN A 34 -22.12 3.66 2.70
CA GLN A 34 -21.16 3.57 3.79
C GLN A 34 -21.04 2.12 4.24
N SER A 35 -19.80 1.60 4.32
CA SER A 35 -19.60 0.26 4.85
C SER A 35 -20.13 0.25 6.29
N PRO A 36 -21.18 -0.53 6.59
CA PRO A 36 -21.79 -0.52 7.92
C PRO A 36 -20.77 -0.92 9.00
N ILE A 37 -19.71 -1.65 8.63
CA ILE A 37 -18.61 -2.02 9.51
C ILE A 37 -17.78 -0.82 9.99
N LEU A 38 -17.66 0.23 9.18
CA LEU A 38 -16.94 1.46 9.53
C LEU A 38 -17.82 2.45 10.29
N SER A 39 -19.15 2.36 10.14
CA SER A 39 -20.10 3.31 10.74
C SER A 39 -20.75 2.83 12.04
N GLN A 40 -20.85 1.51 12.28
CA GLN A 40 -21.66 0.99 13.39
C GLN A 40 -20.86 0.56 14.63
N ARG A 41 -19.55 0.29 14.48
CA ARG A 41 -18.66 -0.13 15.56
C ARG A 41 -17.25 0.43 15.33
N SER A 42 -16.50 0.63 16.41
CA SER A 42 -15.07 0.97 16.27
C SER A 42 -14.36 -0.20 15.57
N PRO A 43 -13.69 0.04 14.42
CA PRO A 43 -13.04 -1.02 13.68
C PRO A 43 -11.79 -1.51 14.42
N LYS A 44 -11.43 -2.78 14.18
CA LYS A 44 -10.14 -3.34 14.56
C LYS A 44 -9.21 -3.25 13.35
N ILE A 45 -8.09 -2.57 13.50
CA ILE A 45 -7.19 -2.19 12.41
C ILE A 45 -5.82 -2.84 12.63
N ILE A 46 -5.24 -3.40 11.57
CA ILE A 46 -3.82 -3.76 11.52
C ILE A 46 -3.16 -2.73 10.60
N ASN A 47 -2.38 -1.81 11.17
CA ASN A 47 -1.70 -0.79 10.38
C ASN A 47 -0.40 -1.37 9.79
N VAL A 48 -0.26 -1.26 8.48
CA VAL A 48 0.97 -1.60 7.74
C VAL A 48 1.45 -0.32 7.06
N GLY A 49 2.30 0.44 7.75
CA GLY A 49 2.72 1.75 7.27
C GLY A 49 3.27 2.63 8.37
N LEU A 50 3.08 3.94 8.23
CA LEU A 50 3.57 4.93 9.19
C LEU A 50 2.90 4.75 10.53
N LYS A 51 3.70 4.72 11.61
CA LYS A 51 3.19 4.62 12.97
C LYS A 51 2.31 5.81 13.37
N SER A 52 2.63 7.01 12.89
CA SER A 52 1.79 8.21 13.11
C SER A 52 0.35 8.04 12.62
N PHE A 53 0.13 7.20 11.60
CA PHE A 53 -1.22 6.89 11.15
C PHE A 53 -1.95 5.98 12.14
N ALA A 54 -1.27 4.97 12.71
CA ALA A 54 -1.85 4.14 13.77
C ALA A 54 -2.20 4.98 15.01
N ASP A 55 -1.30 5.88 15.42
CA ASP A 55 -1.51 6.77 16.56
C ASP A 55 -2.80 7.62 16.35
N ASN A 56 -2.97 8.22 15.16
CA ASN A 56 -4.19 8.97 14.82
C ASN A 56 -5.48 8.12 14.86
N LEU A 57 -5.40 6.83 14.50
CA LEU A 57 -6.55 5.92 14.54
C LEU A 57 -6.93 5.54 15.97
N GLU A 58 -5.93 5.36 16.84
CA GLU A 58 -6.14 5.13 18.27
C GLU A 58 -6.80 6.34 18.94
N ASP A 59 -6.33 7.56 18.62
CA ASP A 59 -6.94 8.81 19.08
C ASP A 59 -8.40 8.97 18.61
N ALA A 60 -8.72 8.45 17.41
CA ALA A 60 -10.08 8.41 16.87
C ALA A 60 -10.96 7.30 17.49
N GLY A 61 -10.44 6.53 18.46
CA GLY A 61 -11.17 5.47 19.17
C GLY A 61 -11.21 4.12 18.47
N ALA A 62 -10.41 3.92 17.41
CA ALA A 62 -10.24 2.62 16.78
C ALA A 62 -9.28 1.73 17.58
N THR A 63 -9.49 0.42 17.56
CA THR A 63 -8.53 -0.54 18.13
C THR A 63 -7.50 -0.88 17.06
N THR A 64 -6.27 -0.39 17.20
CA THR A 64 -5.22 -0.55 16.19
C THR A 64 -4.05 -1.39 16.71
N ILE A 65 -3.47 -2.21 15.84
CA ILE A 65 -2.18 -2.88 16.06
C ILE A 65 -1.23 -2.43 14.96
N GLN A 66 -0.09 -1.85 15.33
CA GLN A 66 0.97 -1.52 14.39
C GLN A 66 1.73 -2.80 14.00
N PHE A 67 1.73 -3.12 12.71
CA PHE A 67 2.51 -4.21 12.16
C PHE A 67 3.78 -3.69 11.49
N ASP A 68 4.93 -4.04 12.06
CA ASP A 68 6.25 -3.68 11.53
C ASP A 68 6.63 -4.60 10.36
N TRP A 69 6.02 -4.35 9.21
CA TRP A 69 6.33 -5.07 7.99
C TRP A 69 7.64 -4.58 7.36
N ARG A 70 8.47 -5.55 6.94
CA ARG A 70 9.65 -5.28 6.12
C ARG A 70 9.65 -6.17 4.87
N PRO A 71 10.15 -5.69 3.73
CA PRO A 71 10.32 -6.52 2.55
C PRO A 71 11.30 -7.68 2.83
N LEU A 72 11.06 -8.83 2.19
CA LEU A 72 11.96 -9.98 2.25
C LEU A 72 13.40 -9.55 1.96
N ALA A 73 14.35 -10.06 2.75
CA ALA A 73 15.76 -9.70 2.65
C ALA A 73 16.04 -8.19 2.69
N GLY A 74 15.22 -7.42 3.42
CA GLY A 74 15.32 -5.96 3.48
C GLY A 74 15.11 -5.27 2.14
N GLY A 75 14.49 -5.95 1.17
CA GLY A 75 14.29 -5.44 -0.18
C GLY A 75 15.50 -5.64 -1.11
N ASN A 76 16.58 -6.29 -0.66
CA ASN A 76 17.75 -6.52 -1.51
C ASN A 76 17.41 -7.47 -2.68
N PRO A 77 17.48 -7.01 -3.94
CA PRO A 77 17.02 -7.81 -5.08
C PRO A 77 17.83 -9.09 -5.30
N LYS A 78 19.15 -9.05 -5.06
CA LYS A 78 20.03 -10.21 -5.22
C LYS A 78 19.69 -11.30 -4.19
N MET A 79 19.46 -10.88 -2.95
CA MET A 79 19.13 -11.78 -1.85
C MET A 79 17.71 -12.35 -1.98
N ILE A 80 16.74 -11.54 -2.43
CA ILE A 80 15.39 -12.03 -2.76
C ILE A 80 15.45 -13.12 -3.84
N LYS A 81 16.24 -12.92 -4.90
CA LYS A 81 16.42 -13.92 -5.95
C LYS A 81 17.04 -15.21 -5.42
N ALA A 82 18.08 -15.12 -4.60
CA ALA A 82 18.71 -16.28 -3.98
C ALA A 82 17.74 -17.06 -3.08
N LEU A 83 17.00 -16.37 -2.21
CA LEU A 83 16.01 -17.00 -1.33
C LEU A 83 14.89 -17.69 -2.12
N LYS A 84 14.39 -17.04 -3.18
CA LYS A 84 13.38 -17.64 -4.06
C LYS A 84 13.88 -18.93 -4.72
N PHE A 85 15.11 -18.91 -5.24
CA PHE A 85 15.73 -20.09 -5.84
C PHE A 85 15.82 -21.25 -4.84
N LEU A 86 16.35 -20.99 -3.64
CA LEU A 86 16.46 -22.00 -2.59
C LEU A 86 15.10 -22.56 -2.18
N ASN A 87 14.08 -21.71 -2.06
CA ASN A 87 12.73 -22.15 -1.68
C ASN A 87 12.05 -23.00 -2.76
N SER A 88 12.41 -22.83 -4.04
CA SER A 88 11.90 -23.66 -5.14
C SER A 88 12.72 -24.94 -5.39
N TYR A 89 13.81 -25.14 -4.66
CA TYR A 89 14.70 -26.28 -4.88
C TYR A 89 14.23 -27.48 -4.06
N HIS A 90 14.00 -28.60 -4.75
CA HIS A 90 13.73 -29.89 -4.13
C HIS A 90 14.93 -30.81 -4.36
N PHE A 91 15.46 -31.39 -3.28
CA PHE A 91 16.44 -32.47 -3.39
C PHE A 91 15.69 -33.72 -3.84
N ASN A 92 16.11 -34.29 -4.96
CA ASN A 92 15.69 -35.63 -5.39
C ASN A 92 16.42 -36.70 -4.58
#